data_AF-A0A6A8A645-F1
#
_entry.id   AF-A0A6A8A645-F1
#
_cell.length_a   1.000
_cell.length_b   1.000
_cell.length_c   1.000
_cell.angle_alpha   90.00
_cell.angle_beta   90.00
_cell.angle_gamma   90.00
#
_symmetry.space_group_name_H-M   'P 1'
#
loop_
_entity.id
_entity.type
_entity.pdbx_description
1 polymer ?
#
loop_
_entity_poly.entity_id
_entity_poly.type
_entity_poly.pdbx_seq_one_letter_code
_entity_poly.pdbx_strand_id
1 'polypeptide(L)'
;MTCEVDAAKFDFTSDSPSTFNMGEMKEVDRSYQALSEAIKPLGEYSKTTIFYSKGHHRIVEHECPSKRCQSTDILKGLQKCNSGGMTKEDTCYPLAVAYESKLYCLLYPGQSNFDPKKPFVPYVPFQKDQDSR
;
A
#
# COMPACT_ATOMS: atom_id res chain seq x y z
N MET A 1 -5.01 -4.69 -13.12
CA MET A 1 -5.00 -5.05 -11.69
C MET A 1 -5.94 -4.10 -10.98
N THR A 2 -6.80 -4.60 -10.10
CA THR A 2 -7.72 -3.77 -9.30
C THR A 2 -7.28 -3.82 -7.85
N CYS A 3 -7.39 -2.70 -7.15
CA CYS A 3 -7.04 -2.60 -5.74
C CYS A 3 -8.19 -1.97 -4.97
N GLU A 4 -8.59 -2.60 -3.87
CA GLU A 4 -9.59 -2.02 -2.97
C GLU A 4 -8.96 -0.85 -2.20
N VAL A 5 -9.60 0.30 -2.27
CA VAL A 5 -9.12 1.57 -1.68
C VAL A 5 -10.04 2.08 -0.57
N ASP A 6 -11.24 1.52 -0.47
CA ASP A 6 -12.18 1.84 0.60
C ASP A 6 -11.81 1.08 1.88
N ALA A 7 -11.26 1.81 2.86
CA ALA A 7 -10.88 1.23 4.14
C ALA A 7 -12.03 0.50 4.83
N ALA A 8 -13.30 0.92 4.63
CA ALA A 8 -14.44 0.24 5.22
C ALA A 8 -14.65 -1.20 4.69
N LYS A 9 -14.01 -1.55 3.57
CA LYS A 9 -14.05 -2.88 2.95
C LYS A 9 -12.82 -3.73 3.22
N PHE A 10 -11.87 -3.25 4.02
CA PHE A 10 -10.64 -3.98 4.32
C PHE A 10 -10.93 -5.13 5.29
N ASP A 11 -11.14 -6.33 4.74
CA ASP A 11 -11.45 -7.55 5.48
C ASP A 11 -10.18 -8.37 5.86
N PHE A 12 -9.00 -7.91 5.43
CA PHE A 12 -7.71 -8.52 5.75
C PHE A 12 -7.29 -8.33 7.23
N THR A 13 -7.94 -7.42 7.96
CA THR A 13 -7.66 -7.10 9.35
C THR A 13 -8.92 -7.17 10.22
N SER A 14 -8.76 -7.41 11.52
CA SER A 14 -9.83 -7.31 12.51
C SER A 14 -9.83 -5.97 13.26
N ASP A 15 -8.81 -5.14 13.05
CA ASP A 15 -8.69 -3.82 13.67
C ASP A 15 -9.31 -2.74 12.76
N SER A 16 -9.36 -1.49 13.23
CA SER A 16 -9.73 -0.36 12.38
C SER A 16 -8.68 -0.18 11.26
N PRO A 17 -9.02 -0.47 10.00
CA PRO A 17 -8.07 -0.40 8.90
C PRO A 17 -7.62 1.04 8.70
N SER A 18 -6.32 1.22 8.46
CA SER A 18 -5.73 2.55 8.25
C SER A 18 -5.11 2.66 6.86
N THR A 19 -5.40 3.76 6.20
CA THR A 19 -4.68 4.24 5.02
C THR A 19 -3.55 5.17 5.46
N PHE A 20 -2.45 5.16 4.72
CA PHE A 20 -1.26 5.97 4.98
C PHE A 20 -1.16 7.06 3.93
N ASN A 21 -1.29 8.32 4.33
CA ASN A 21 -1.22 9.47 3.43
C ASN A 21 0.20 10.06 3.48
N MET A 22 1.12 9.53 2.68
CA MET A 22 2.56 9.85 2.71
C MET A 22 3.16 9.88 1.30
N GLY A 23 4.19 10.72 1.12
CA GLY A 23 4.90 10.88 -0.16
C GLY A 23 4.15 11.75 -1.17
N GLU A 24 4.85 12.14 -2.23
CA GLU A 24 4.26 12.81 -3.38
C GLU A 24 3.54 11.82 -4.30
N MET A 25 2.58 12.31 -5.10
CA MET A 25 1.82 11.49 -6.07
C MET A 25 2.73 10.62 -6.94
N LYS A 26 3.79 11.19 -7.51
CA LYS A 26 4.76 10.45 -8.34
C LYS A 26 5.52 9.36 -7.59
N GLU A 27 5.77 9.54 -6.29
CA GLU A 27 6.46 8.55 -5.45
C GLU A 27 5.53 7.38 -5.11
N VAL A 28 4.26 7.69 -4.85
CA VAL A 28 3.22 6.69 -4.61
C VAL A 28 2.93 5.90 -5.89
N ASP A 29 2.79 6.57 -7.04
CA ASP A 29 2.62 5.91 -8.34
C ASP A 29 3.78 4.95 -8.66
N ARG A 30 5.02 5.40 -8.44
CA ARG A 30 6.22 4.56 -8.63
C ARG A 30 6.21 3.33 -7.71
N SER A 31 5.77 3.49 -6.47
CA SER A 31 5.64 2.39 -5.52
C SER A 31 4.65 1.34 -6.02
N TYR A 32 3.49 1.77 -6.53
CA TYR A 32 2.49 0.88 -7.09
C TYR A 32 2.94 0.24 -8.40
N GLN A 33 3.66 0.97 -9.25
CA GLN A 33 4.29 0.39 -10.44
C GLN A 33 5.26 -0.75 -10.05
N ALA A 34 6.17 -0.51 -9.11
CA ALA A 34 7.09 -1.53 -8.61
C ALA A 34 6.34 -2.74 -8.03
N LEU A 35 5.20 -2.53 -7.36
CA LEU A 35 4.35 -3.63 -6.91
C LEU A 35 3.76 -4.42 -8.08
N SER A 36 3.27 -3.76 -9.12
CA SER A 36 2.70 -4.46 -10.28
C SER A 36 3.72 -5.34 -11.02
N GLU A 37 5.00 -4.98 -10.94
CA GLU A 37 6.10 -5.74 -11.54
C GLU A 37 6.56 -6.91 -10.65
N ALA A 38 6.43 -6.79 -9.33
CA ALA A 38 6.90 -7.78 -8.36
C ALA A 38 5.82 -8.77 -7.88
N ILE A 39 4.55 -8.38 -7.93
CA ILE A 39 3.46 -9.15 -7.33
C ILE A 39 3.16 -10.42 -8.14
N LYS A 40 2.98 -11.54 -7.44
CA LYS A 40 2.53 -12.79 -8.03
C LYS A 40 1.01 -12.75 -8.29
N PRO A 41 0.45 -13.70 -9.08
CA PRO A 41 -1.00 -13.87 -9.14
C PRO A 41 -1.60 -13.97 -7.74
N LEU A 42 -2.65 -13.20 -7.46
CA LEU A 42 -3.19 -13.04 -6.09
C LEU A 42 -3.66 -14.37 -5.46
N GLY A 43 -4.03 -15.36 -6.27
CA GLY A 43 -4.40 -16.70 -5.83
C GLY A 43 -3.24 -17.57 -5.35
N GLU A 44 -1.99 -17.16 -5.58
CA GLU A 44 -0.79 -17.89 -5.13
C GLU A 44 -0.37 -17.52 -3.70
N TYR A 45 -0.94 -16.45 -3.12
CA TYR A 45 -0.68 -16.06 -1.74
C TYR A 45 -1.52 -16.91 -0.78
N SER A 46 -0.91 -17.97 -0.23
CA SER A 46 -1.56 -18.87 0.75
C SER A 46 -1.75 -18.26 2.13
N LYS A 47 -1.02 -17.18 2.44
CA LYS A 47 -1.14 -16.37 3.64
C LYS A 47 -1.37 -14.91 3.27
N THR A 48 -1.88 -14.16 4.24
CA THR A 48 -2.02 -12.72 4.13
C THR A 48 -0.64 -12.08 4.10
N THR A 49 -0.35 -11.38 3.01
CA THR A 49 0.98 -10.80 2.76
C THR A 49 0.86 -9.30 2.65
N ILE A 50 1.63 -8.59 3.47
CA ILE A 50 1.76 -7.14 3.42
C ILE A 50 2.95 -6.81 2.51
N PHE A 51 2.75 -5.86 1.62
CA PHE A 51 3.78 -5.28 0.78
C PHE A 51 4.16 -3.91 1.33
N TYR A 52 5.45 -3.68 1.52
CA TYR A 52 6.03 -2.39 1.84
C TYR A 52 6.82 -1.87 0.64
N SER A 53 6.71 -0.58 0.39
CA SER A 53 7.57 0.13 -0.55
C SER A 53 8.80 0.65 0.18
N LYS A 54 10.00 0.24 -0.21
CA LYS A 54 11.28 0.74 0.30
C LYS A 54 11.88 1.72 -0.71
N GLY A 55 12.06 2.96 -0.29
CA GLY A 55 12.56 4.06 -1.14
C GLY A 55 11.70 4.33 -2.39
N HIS A 56 10.42 3.95 -2.37
CA HIS A 56 9.48 4.10 -3.50
C HIS A 56 9.80 3.29 -4.77
N HIS A 57 10.71 2.31 -4.72
CA HIS A 57 11.13 1.54 -5.89
C HIS A 57 11.41 0.06 -5.63
N ARG A 58 11.54 -0.38 -4.36
CA ARG A 58 11.70 -1.79 -3.99
C ARG A 58 10.50 -2.27 -3.21
N ILE A 59 10.11 -3.51 -3.44
CA ILE A 59 9.01 -4.15 -2.72
C ILE A 59 9.59 -5.13 -1.70
N VAL A 60 9.13 -5.00 -0.46
CA VAL A 60 9.46 -5.92 0.64
C VAL A 60 8.18 -6.58 1.10
N GLU A 61 8.16 -7.90 1.13
CA GLU A 61 7.02 -8.68 1.58
C GLU A 61 7.12 -9.05 3.06
N HIS A 62 5.99 -9.10 3.74
CA HIS A 62 5.87 -9.65 5.09
C HIS A 62 4.59 -10.48 5.22
N GLU A 63 4.75 -11.76 5.55
CA GLU A 63 3.61 -12.62 5.86
C GLU A 63 3.10 -12.34 7.28
N CYS A 64 1.79 -12.17 7.41
CA CYS A 64 1.15 -12.14 8.72
C CYS A 64 1.13 -13.56 9.34
N PRO A 65 1.30 -13.67 10.66
CA PRO A 65 1.35 -14.96 11.35
C PRO A 65 -0.01 -15.67 11.36
N SER A 66 -1.09 -14.93 11.15
CA SER A 66 -2.47 -15.43 11.14
C SER A 66 -3.16 -15.12 9.82
N LYS A 67 -4.35 -15.71 9.60
CA LYS A 67 -5.16 -15.47 8.41
C LYS A 67 -5.55 -13.99 8.26
N ARG A 68 -5.69 -13.21 9.33
CA ARG A 68 -5.89 -11.76 9.27
C ARG A 68 -4.71 -11.05 9.91
N CYS A 69 -4.27 -9.96 9.32
CA CYS A 69 -3.22 -9.14 9.91
C CYS A 69 -3.80 -8.31 11.05
N GLN A 70 -3.11 -8.26 12.19
CA GLN A 70 -3.35 -7.26 13.21
C GLN A 70 -2.58 -5.98 12.84
N SER A 71 -2.98 -4.84 13.39
CA SER A 71 -2.23 -3.58 13.25
C SER A 71 -0.78 -3.73 13.73
N THR A 72 -0.57 -4.56 14.76
CA THR A 72 0.77 -4.86 15.27
C THR A 72 1.63 -5.66 14.28
N ASP A 73 1.04 -6.46 13.40
CA ASP A 73 1.78 -7.19 12.37
C ASP A 73 2.26 -6.24 11.27
N ILE A 74 1.42 -5.26 10.90
CA ILE A 74 1.80 -4.18 9.97
C ILE A 74 2.96 -3.36 10.55
N LEU A 75 2.88 -2.98 11.82
CA LEU A 75 3.96 -2.22 12.46
C LEU A 75 5.26 -3.04 12.56
N LYS A 76 5.20 -4.33 12.90
CA LYS A 76 6.37 -5.21 12.95
C LYS A 76 7.02 -5.37 11.58
N GLY A 77 6.23 -5.57 10.52
CA GLY A 77 6.74 -5.66 9.16
C GLY A 77 7.40 -4.34 8.72
N LEU A 78 6.76 -3.21 9.04
CA LEU A 78 7.30 -1.88 8.76
C LEU A 78 8.64 -1.62 9.46
N GLN A 79 8.75 -1.97 10.75
CA GLN A 79 9.99 -1.84 11.52
C GLN A 79 11.12 -2.69 10.93
N LYS A 80 10.81 -3.94 10.52
CA LYS A 80 11.78 -4.81 9.85
C LYS A 80 12.22 -4.23 8.51
N CYS A 81 11.29 -3.68 7.72
CA CYS A 81 11.61 -3.09 6.42
C CYS A 81 12.55 -1.88 6.54
N ASN A 82 12.30 -1.02 7.54
CA ASN A 82 13.12 0.16 7.85
C ASN A 82 14.49 -0.16 8.46
N SER A 83 14.81 -1.44 8.72
CA SER A 83 16.16 -1.79 9.14
C SER A 83 17.14 -1.52 8.00
N GLY A 84 18.21 -0.77 8.28
CA GLY A 84 19.29 -0.52 7.31
C GLY A 84 19.84 0.92 7.22
N GLY A 85 19.10 1.95 7.68
CA GLY A 85 19.60 3.32 7.64
C GLY A 85 18.53 4.39 7.84
N MET A 86 18.94 5.65 8.02
CA MET A 86 18.04 6.82 8.14
C MET A 86 17.88 7.58 6.80
N THR A 87 18.18 6.93 5.67
CA THR A 87 18.10 7.58 4.35
C THR A 87 16.69 7.46 3.77
N LYS A 88 16.36 8.34 2.80
CA LYS A 88 15.10 8.22 2.04
C LYS A 88 14.99 6.89 1.30
N GLU A 89 16.11 6.34 0.82
CA GLU A 89 16.14 5.06 0.10
C GLU A 89 15.86 3.86 1.02
N ASP A 90 16.19 4.00 2.31
CA ASP A 90 15.93 2.97 3.31
C ASP A 90 14.54 3.05 3.95
N THR A 91 13.84 4.16 3.75
CA THR A 91 12.52 4.39 4.35
C THR A 91 11.47 3.50 3.69
N CYS A 92 10.69 2.83 4.53
CA CYS A 92 9.61 1.96 4.11
C CYS A 92 8.24 2.56 4.41
N TYR A 93 7.28 2.24 3.53
CA TYR A 93 5.88 2.64 3.65
C TYR A 93 4.97 1.42 3.43
N PRO A 94 3.93 1.20 4.25
CA PRO A 94 2.93 0.18 3.97
C PRO A 94 2.22 0.50 2.66
N LEU A 95 2.30 -0.40 1.68
CA LEU A 95 1.84 -0.15 0.32
C LEU A 95 0.53 -0.86 -0.01
N ALA A 96 0.48 -2.17 0.23
CA ALA A 96 -0.68 -2.99 -0.08
C ALA A 96 -0.74 -4.27 0.76
N VAL A 97 -1.88 -4.97 0.74
CA VAL A 97 -2.06 -6.30 1.34
C VAL A 97 -2.73 -7.23 0.35
N ALA A 98 -2.14 -8.41 0.13
CA ALA A 98 -2.82 -9.52 -0.55
C ALA A 98 -3.54 -10.39 0.48
N TYR A 99 -4.84 -10.61 0.26
CA TYR A 99 -5.68 -11.43 1.12
C TYR A 99 -6.83 -12.04 0.32
N GLU A 100 -7.01 -13.36 0.41
CA GLU A 100 -8.10 -14.10 -0.27
C GLU A 100 -8.27 -13.73 -1.76
N SER A 101 -7.16 -13.74 -2.52
CA SER A 101 -7.12 -13.36 -3.94
C SER A 101 -7.50 -11.91 -4.26
N LYS A 102 -7.56 -11.03 -3.25
CA LYS A 102 -7.79 -9.59 -3.39
C LYS A 102 -6.55 -8.80 -2.99
N LEU A 103 -6.45 -7.58 -3.50
CA LEU A 103 -5.40 -6.62 -3.16
C LEU A 103 -6.05 -5.38 -2.53
N TYR A 104 -5.52 -4.95 -1.39
CA TYR A 104 -5.96 -3.77 -0.64
C TYR A 104 -4.86 -2.72 -0.66
N CYS A 105 -5.18 -1.49 -1.03
CA CYS A 105 -4.20 -0.42 -1.22
C CYS A 105 -4.16 0.49 0.01
N LEU A 106 -2.98 0.55 0.62
CA LEU A 106 -2.78 1.24 1.89
C LEU A 106 -2.12 2.62 1.73
N LEU A 107 -1.32 2.85 0.69
CA LEU A 107 -0.56 4.09 0.51
C LEU A 107 -1.27 5.08 -0.41
N TYR A 108 -1.39 6.32 0.04
CA TYR A 108 -2.01 7.43 -0.65
C TYR A 108 -1.03 8.60 -0.63
N PRO A 109 -1.00 9.44 -1.66
CA PRO A 109 -0.19 10.65 -1.62
C PRO A 109 -0.62 11.56 -0.48
N GLY A 110 0.36 12.18 0.17
CA GLY A 110 0.09 13.22 1.16
C GLY A 110 -0.67 14.39 0.54
N GLN A 111 -1.72 14.87 1.22
CA GLN A 111 -2.47 16.03 0.74
C GLN A 111 -1.72 17.32 1.10
N SER A 112 -0.91 17.83 0.18
CA SER A 112 -0.20 19.10 0.35
C SER A 112 -1.08 20.32 0.04
N ASN A 113 -2.20 20.15 -0.66
CA ASN A 113 -3.06 21.24 -1.15
C ASN A 113 -4.56 20.95 -0.94
N PHE A 114 -4.97 20.59 0.29
CA PHE A 114 -6.38 20.40 0.59
C PHE A 114 -7.15 21.71 0.41
N ASP A 115 -8.02 21.75 -0.60
CA ASP A 115 -8.96 22.84 -0.84
C ASP A 115 -10.35 22.39 -0.41
N PRO A 116 -10.92 22.93 0.68
CA PRO A 116 -12.25 22.53 1.17
C PRO A 116 -13.38 22.88 0.18
N LYS A 117 -13.10 23.65 -0.88
CA LYS A 117 -14.07 24.00 -1.92
C LYS A 117 -14.08 23.02 -3.09
N LYS A 118 -13.10 22.11 -3.19
CA LYS A 118 -13.05 21.10 -4.24
C LYS A 118 -13.55 19.76 -3.72
N PRO A 119 -14.26 18.98 -4.55
CA PRO A 119 -14.64 17.63 -4.16
C PRO A 119 -13.39 16.80 -3.87
N PHE A 120 -13.44 16.03 -2.78
CA PHE A 120 -12.40 15.05 -2.48
C PHE A 120 -12.40 13.98 -3.58
N VAL A 121 -11.29 13.87 -4.30
CA VAL A 121 -11.09 12.80 -5.28
C VAL A 121 -10.23 11.74 -4.60
N PRO A 122 -10.75 10.52 -4.37
CA PRO A 122 -9.95 9.44 -3.82
C PRO A 122 -8.87 9.07 -4.82
N TYR A 123 -7.63 8.93 -4.34
CA TYR A 123 -6.56 8.40 -5.16
C TYR A 123 -6.81 6.90 -5.40
N VAL A 124 -6.78 6.49 -6.67
CA VAL A 124 -6.97 5.11 -7.09
C VAL A 124 -5.72 4.66 -7.84
N PRO A 125 -4.90 3.79 -7.25
CA PRO A 125 -3.74 3.22 -7.93
C PRO A 125 -4.15 2.46 -9.19
N PHE A 126 -3.25 2.39 -10.18
CA PHE A 126 -3.45 1.63 -11.42
C PHE A 126 -4.58 2.13 -12.33
N GLN A 127 -5.16 3.31 -12.09
CA GLN A 127 -5.95 3.97 -13.12
C GLN A 127 -5.02 4.36 -14.27
N LYS A 128 -5.14 3.63 -15.38
CA LYS A 128 -4.59 4.09 -16.66
C LYS A 128 -5.34 5.37 -17.05
N ASP A 129 -4.57 6.42 -17.34
CA ASP A 129 -4.96 7.67 -18.00
C ASP A 129 -6.45 7.81 -18.34
N GLN A 130 -7.17 8.58 -17.53
CA GLN A 130 -8.37 9.30 -17.99
C GLN A 130 -8.05 10.72 -18.45
N ASP A 131 -6.79 11.07 -18.73
CA ASP A 131 -6.41 12.36 -19.32
C ASP A 131 -5.48 12.20 -20.55
N SER A 132 -5.92 11.37 -21.49
CA SER A 132 -5.59 11.53 -22.91
C SER A 132 -6.87 11.88 -23.68
N ARG A 133 -7.41 13.08 -23.46
CA ARG A 133 -8.36 13.73 -24.38
C ARG A 133 -8.13 15.24 -24.42
#